data_AF-A0A921B0B3-F1
#
_entry.id   AF-A0A921B0B3-F1
#
_cell.length_a   1.000
_cell.length_b   1.000
_cell.length_c   1.000
_cell.angle_alpha   90.00
_cell.angle_beta   90.00
_cell.angle_gamma   90.00
#
_symmetry.space_group_name_H-M   'P 1'
#
loop_
_entity.id
_entity.type
_entity.pdbx_description
1 polymer ?
#
loop_
_entity_poly.entity_id
_entity_poly.type
_entity_poly.pdbx_seq_one_letter_code
_entity_poly.pdbx_strand_id
1 'polypeptide(L)'
;TVTVQDNPDTAERSANVTLTPSAESAGPKAIRVTQEAKVLPPSLTMTYNGGDVPEEGIVLEYKGGFARIDLTPVSLTWSARADAAWLNINAYSSDDKNFIEILMNEEINESSEPRTGRIIVTTDAEGIGPFEIPVTQEGKPDFQSTILEDMELTTLTHCYTNLQPNCDWRDKPFTWWELRFMSEGLTFENSKGAYFGTGDRLTIEMATEPIWVNDDREYYLPEGTYTVRPNFSYDTTEALEPGISAGAFGYSHPTFPNGTWYVRIEDDAYPGDQAAITEGTMTVSRTGEEYVIMFEFVSDVGFAVTGTYEGTLELHPDA
;
A
#
# COMPACT_ATOMS: atom_id res chain seq x y z
N THR A 1 21.28 54.26 42.17
CA THR A 1 21.30 52.81 41.89
C THR A 1 20.98 52.65 40.42
N VAL A 2 21.80 51.93 39.66
CA VAL A 2 21.49 51.61 38.26
C VAL A 2 20.77 50.26 38.26
N THR A 3 19.60 50.17 37.64
CA THR A 3 18.87 48.91 37.42
C THR A 3 19.00 48.54 35.95
N VAL A 4 19.51 47.33 35.70
CA VAL A 4 19.68 46.78 34.35
C VAL A 4 18.56 45.76 34.10
N GLN A 5 17.96 45.80 32.92
CA GLN A 5 17.03 44.77 32.43
C GLN A 5 17.76 43.92 31.39
N ASP A 6 17.52 42.62 31.39
CA ASP A 6 18.06 41.72 30.36
C ASP A 6 17.58 42.09 28.96
N ASN A 7 18.36 41.71 27.95
CA ASN A 7 17.95 41.83 26.57
C ASN A 7 16.89 40.77 26.26
N PRO A 8 15.64 41.13 25.91
CA PRO A 8 14.65 40.14 25.50
C PRO A 8 14.92 39.59 24.10
N ASP A 9 15.75 40.28 23.31
CA ASP A 9 15.97 40.00 21.89
C ASP A 9 17.14 39.03 21.67
N THR A 10 17.02 38.15 20.67
CA THR A 10 18.09 37.23 20.24
C THR A 10 19.19 37.90 19.41
N ALA A 11 19.09 39.22 19.19
CA ALA A 11 20.13 40.04 18.58
C ALA A 11 20.85 40.89 19.63
N GLU A 12 22.16 41.08 19.46
CA GLU A 12 22.90 42.07 20.24
C GLU A 12 22.30 43.46 19.98
N ARG A 13 22.16 44.27 21.02
CA ARG A 13 21.76 45.68 20.89
C ARG A 13 22.81 46.59 21.49
N SER A 14 23.00 47.75 20.87
CA SER A 14 23.93 48.75 21.38
C SER A 14 23.35 50.16 21.33
N ALA A 15 23.77 50.99 22.28
CA ALA A 15 23.37 52.38 22.40
C ALA A 15 24.58 53.25 22.76
N ASN A 16 24.53 54.53 22.39
CA ASN A 16 25.55 55.51 22.78
C ASN A 16 24.96 56.49 23.79
N VAL A 17 25.67 56.67 24.91
CA VAL A 17 25.40 57.74 25.88
C VAL A 17 26.36 58.89 25.58
N THR A 18 25.82 60.00 25.10
CA THR A 18 26.62 61.19 24.80
C THR A 18 26.64 62.14 26.00
N LEU A 19 27.84 62.41 26.51
CA LEU A 19 28.12 63.40 27.55
C LEU A 19 28.51 64.71 26.86
N THR A 20 27.67 65.73 27.00
CA THR A 20 27.95 67.08 26.47
C THR A 20 28.25 68.03 27.63
N PRO A 21 29.52 68.44 27.83
CA PRO A 21 29.88 69.41 28.85
C PRO A 21 29.27 70.79 28.56
N SER A 22 28.95 71.55 29.61
CA SER A 22 28.45 72.94 29.48
C SER A 22 29.54 73.95 29.10
N ALA A 23 30.82 73.59 29.28
CA ALA A 23 31.95 74.42 28.86
C ALA A 23 32.31 74.11 27.40
N GLU A 24 32.23 75.11 26.52
CA GLU A 24 32.49 74.96 25.07
C GLU A 24 33.91 74.44 24.74
N SER A 25 34.87 74.63 25.66
CA SER A 25 36.24 74.14 25.50
C SER A 25 36.38 72.62 25.67
N ALA A 26 35.35 71.94 26.17
CA ALA A 26 35.33 70.49 26.34
C ALA A 26 34.31 69.86 25.37
N GLY A 27 34.81 69.24 24.29
CA GLY A 27 33.96 68.56 23.30
C GLY A 27 33.18 67.38 23.89
N PRO A 28 32.03 66.99 23.28
CA PRO A 28 31.25 65.84 23.73
C PRO A 28 32.05 64.55 23.73
N LYS A 29 31.73 63.64 24.65
CA LYS A 29 32.26 62.27 24.68
C LYS A 29 31.12 61.27 24.62
N ALA A 30 31.25 60.23 23.81
CA ALA A 30 30.28 59.14 23.77
C ALA A 30 30.79 57.92 24.54
N ILE A 31 29.90 57.28 25.28
CA ILE A 31 30.10 55.96 25.90
C ILE A 31 29.23 54.97 25.14
N ARG A 32 29.83 53.96 24.53
CA ARG A 32 29.09 52.88 23.89
C ARG A 32 28.71 51.83 24.93
N VAL A 33 27.43 51.47 24.95
CA VAL A 33 26.87 50.40 25.77
C VAL A 33 26.43 49.29 24.82
N THR A 34 26.99 48.10 24.95
CA THR A 34 26.55 46.90 24.25
C THR A 34 25.84 45.99 25.24
N GLN A 35 24.79 45.35 24.78
CA GLN A 35 24.10 44.31 25.53
C GLN A 35 23.98 43.08 24.63
N GLU A 36 24.51 41.97 25.12
CA GLU A 36 24.52 40.69 24.42
C GLU A 36 23.11 40.22 24.06
N ALA A 37 23.03 39.40 23.02
CA ALA A 37 21.81 38.70 22.64
C ALA A 37 21.31 37.80 23.78
N LYS A 38 19.98 37.59 23.82
CA LYS A 38 19.37 36.55 24.63
C LYS A 38 19.85 35.18 24.14
N VAL A 39 20.45 34.41 25.04
CA VAL A 39 20.77 32.99 24.80
C VAL A 39 19.52 32.16 25.05
N LEU A 40 19.07 31.44 24.02
CA LEU A 40 17.99 30.45 24.18
C LEU A 40 18.58 29.17 24.78
N PRO A 41 17.93 28.57 25.79
CA PRO A 41 18.39 27.29 26.33
C PRO A 41 18.39 26.24 25.22
N PRO A 42 19.37 25.32 25.21
CA PRO A 42 19.39 24.25 24.23
C PRO A 42 18.10 23.43 24.28
N SER A 43 17.54 23.10 23.11
CA SER A 43 16.39 22.19 23.00
C SER A 43 16.32 21.54 21.63
N LEU A 44 15.69 20.36 21.56
CA LEU A 44 15.42 19.67 20.32
C LEU A 44 13.96 19.18 20.34
N THR A 45 13.20 19.51 19.30
CA THR A 45 11.87 18.93 19.06
C THR A 45 11.89 18.12 17.77
N MET A 46 11.12 17.03 17.73
CA MET A 46 11.04 16.13 16.59
C MET A 46 9.58 15.92 16.22
N THR A 47 9.25 15.96 14.93
CA THR A 47 7.90 15.75 14.43
C THR A 47 7.86 14.72 13.32
N TYR A 48 6.76 13.97 13.26
CA TYR A 48 6.47 12.96 12.25
C TYR A 48 5.03 13.16 11.76
N ASN A 49 4.83 13.22 10.44
CA ASN A 49 3.51 13.45 9.82
C ASN A 49 2.73 14.65 10.39
N GLY A 50 3.44 15.73 10.74
CA GLY A 50 2.86 16.96 11.28
C GLY A 50 2.47 16.92 12.77
N GLY A 51 2.73 15.81 13.46
CA GLY A 51 2.56 15.67 14.92
C GLY A 51 3.87 15.28 15.62
N ASP A 52 3.79 14.99 16.91
CA ASP A 52 4.94 14.46 17.66
C ASP A 52 5.31 13.05 17.16
N VAL A 53 6.58 12.68 17.30
CA VAL A 53 7.03 11.31 17.01
C VAL A 53 6.28 10.34 17.95
N PRO A 54 5.62 9.28 17.43
CA PRO A 54 4.90 8.33 18.28
C PRO A 54 5.81 7.64 19.29
N GLU A 55 5.33 7.38 20.51
CA GLU A 55 6.09 6.65 21.53
C GLU A 55 6.46 5.23 21.09
N GLU A 56 5.55 4.56 20.37
CA GLU A 56 5.76 3.23 19.77
C GLU A 56 6.72 3.27 18.55
N GLY A 57 7.11 4.46 18.11
CA GLY A 57 8.02 4.67 16.98
C GLY A 57 7.35 4.65 15.60
N ILE A 58 8.14 4.31 14.59
CA ILE A 58 7.73 4.27 13.19
C ILE A 58 7.51 2.82 12.76
N VAL A 59 6.36 2.53 12.15
CA VAL A 59 6.05 1.21 11.60
C VAL A 59 6.09 1.26 10.08
N LEU A 60 6.85 0.35 9.47
CA LEU A 60 6.97 0.16 8.03
C LEU A 60 6.39 -1.19 7.64
N GLU A 61 5.84 -1.28 6.44
CA GLU A 61 5.44 -2.56 5.86
C GLU A 61 6.65 -3.49 5.65
N TYR A 62 6.40 -4.78 5.44
CA TYR A 62 7.48 -5.75 5.21
C TYR A 62 8.30 -5.44 3.95
N LYS A 63 7.72 -4.77 2.93
CA LYS A 63 8.45 -4.27 1.75
C LYS A 63 9.31 -3.03 2.05
N GLY A 64 9.15 -2.46 3.24
CA GLY A 64 9.81 -1.23 3.67
C GLY A 64 9.04 0.01 3.24
N GLY A 65 9.76 1.05 2.84
CA GLY A 65 9.18 2.31 2.38
C GLY A 65 9.99 3.54 2.74
N PHE A 66 9.33 4.70 2.71
CA PHE A 66 9.92 6.00 3.02
C PHE A 66 9.19 6.66 4.19
N ALA A 67 9.96 7.16 5.16
CA ALA A 67 9.45 7.99 6.24
C ALA A 67 10.42 9.13 6.53
N ARG A 68 9.90 10.26 7.04
CA ARG A 68 10.72 11.42 7.37
C ARG A 68 10.32 11.99 8.73
N ILE A 69 11.33 12.25 9.55
CA ILE A 69 11.22 12.92 10.84
C ILE A 69 11.85 14.30 10.70
N ASP A 70 11.11 15.36 11.00
CA ASP A 70 11.63 16.72 11.00
C ASP A 70 12.15 17.08 12.40
N LEU A 71 13.25 17.83 12.45
CA LEU A 71 13.90 18.23 13.69
C LEU A 71 13.97 19.75 13.79
N THR A 72 13.80 20.29 14.99
CA THR A 72 13.99 21.73 15.27
C THR A 72 14.99 21.89 16.42
N PRO A 73 16.30 21.99 16.11
CA PRO A 73 17.32 22.27 17.11
C PRO A 73 17.31 23.76 17.49
N VAL A 74 17.57 24.05 18.75
CA VAL A 74 17.78 25.41 19.28
C VAL A 74 19.07 25.38 20.08
N SER A 75 20.03 26.24 19.72
CA SER A 75 21.32 26.40 20.44
C SER A 75 22.09 25.08 20.67
N LEU A 76 21.97 24.11 19.76
CA LEU A 76 22.68 22.82 19.82
C LEU A 76 22.94 22.27 18.43
N THR A 77 23.86 21.31 18.33
CA THR A 77 24.06 20.47 17.15
C THR A 77 23.62 19.04 17.43
N TRP A 78 23.26 18.31 16.38
CA TRP A 78 22.75 16.94 16.51
C TRP A 78 23.28 16.04 15.40
N SER A 79 23.24 14.74 15.67
CA SER A 79 23.52 13.68 14.70
C SER A 79 22.60 12.50 14.96
N ALA A 80 22.38 11.66 13.94
CA ALA A 80 21.59 10.44 14.10
C ALA A 80 22.30 9.25 13.46
N ARG A 81 22.09 8.07 14.02
CA ARG A 81 22.54 6.79 13.47
C ARG A 81 21.51 5.69 13.73
N ALA A 82 21.45 4.71 12.85
CA ALA A 82 20.73 3.47 13.12
C ALA A 82 21.57 2.55 14.03
N ASP A 83 20.91 1.76 14.88
CA ASP A 83 21.54 0.68 15.65
C ASP A 83 21.49 -0.70 14.95
N ALA A 84 20.70 -0.81 13.89
CA ALA A 84 20.52 -2.03 13.11
C ALA A 84 21.02 -1.84 11.66
N ALA A 85 21.74 -2.83 11.13
CA ALA A 85 22.32 -2.76 9.80
C ALA A 85 21.28 -2.71 8.67
N TRP A 86 20.10 -3.29 8.89
CA TRP A 86 18.99 -3.27 7.94
C TRP A 86 18.29 -1.91 7.88
N LEU A 87 18.41 -1.07 8.92
CA LEU A 87 17.72 0.21 9.01
C LEU A 87 18.56 1.30 8.36
N ASN A 88 18.24 1.60 7.10
CA ASN A 88 18.94 2.63 6.34
C ASN A 88 18.34 4.01 6.62
N ILE A 89 19.17 4.94 7.07
CA ILE A 89 18.78 6.33 7.33
C ILE A 89 19.75 7.32 6.71
N ASN A 90 19.23 8.51 6.40
CA ASN A 90 20.01 9.68 6.05
C ASN A 90 19.69 10.81 7.03
N ALA A 91 20.70 11.31 7.73
CA ALA A 91 20.56 12.41 8.67
C ALA A 91 21.06 13.71 8.02
N TYR A 92 20.16 14.67 7.85
CA TYR A 92 20.48 15.97 7.27
C TYR A 92 20.42 17.06 8.35
N SER A 93 21.55 17.70 8.63
CA SER A 93 21.67 18.79 9.60
C SER A 93 22.29 20.01 8.92
N SER A 94 21.56 21.13 8.92
CA SER A 94 22.03 22.43 8.48
C SER A 94 21.36 23.57 9.24
N ASP A 95 21.77 24.81 8.98
CA ASP A 95 21.20 25.99 9.64
C ASP A 95 19.70 26.18 9.30
N ASP A 96 19.27 25.76 8.10
CA ASP A 96 17.90 26.00 7.60
C ASP A 96 17.02 24.75 7.57
N LYS A 97 17.61 23.55 7.57
CA LYS A 97 16.88 22.29 7.41
C LYS A 97 17.49 21.21 8.27
N ASN A 98 16.64 20.54 9.05
CA ASN A 98 17.03 19.48 9.95
C ASN A 98 16.00 18.36 9.87
N PHE A 99 16.40 17.18 9.38
CA PHE A 99 15.50 16.04 9.23
C PHE A 99 16.27 14.71 9.14
N ILE A 100 15.57 13.62 9.43
CA ILE A 100 16.04 12.25 9.22
C ILE A 100 15.11 11.59 8.20
N GLU A 101 15.68 11.04 7.14
CA GLU A 101 14.97 10.19 6.18
C GLU A 101 15.25 8.72 6.51
N ILE A 102 14.21 7.91 6.50
CA ILE A 102 14.25 6.45 6.59
C ILE A 102 14.06 5.94 5.15
N LEU A 103 15.09 5.28 4.61
CA LEU A 103 15.22 4.97 3.18
C LEU A 103 15.16 3.45 2.96
N MET A 104 13.97 2.88 3.11
CA MET A 104 13.75 1.43 3.17
C MET A 104 13.02 0.87 1.93
N ASN A 105 12.97 1.60 0.80
CA ASN A 105 12.13 1.23 -0.35
C ASN A 105 12.47 -0.12 -1.02
N GLU A 106 13.67 -0.65 -0.82
CA GLU A 106 14.13 -1.93 -1.41
C GLU A 106 14.51 -2.96 -0.33
N GLU A 107 14.33 -2.63 0.95
CA GLU A 107 14.77 -3.46 2.07
C GLU A 107 13.65 -4.37 2.54
N ILE A 108 13.41 -5.47 1.83
CA ILE A 108 12.35 -6.42 2.15
C ILE A 108 12.71 -7.25 3.39
N ASN A 109 11.78 -7.34 4.35
CA ASN A 109 11.83 -8.33 5.41
C ASN A 109 11.27 -9.66 4.91
N GLU A 110 12.13 -10.60 4.54
CA GLU A 110 11.73 -11.94 4.08
C GLU A 110 11.26 -12.88 5.21
N SER A 111 11.43 -12.47 6.47
CA SER A 111 10.99 -13.22 7.65
C SER A 111 9.50 -12.96 7.91
N SER A 112 8.74 -14.00 8.27
CA SER A 112 7.37 -13.87 8.77
C SER A 112 7.27 -13.11 10.09
N GLU A 113 8.36 -13.07 10.86
CA GLU A 113 8.45 -12.29 12.11
C GLU A 113 8.85 -10.83 11.81
N PRO A 114 8.23 -9.85 12.50
CA PRO A 114 8.66 -8.46 12.43
C PRO A 114 10.07 -8.28 13.00
N ARG A 115 10.78 -7.26 12.52
CA ARG A 115 12.12 -6.88 13.00
C ARG A 115 12.13 -5.43 13.49
N THR A 116 12.87 -5.19 14.57
CA THR A 116 12.93 -3.85 15.21
C THR A 116 14.37 -3.37 15.31
N GLY A 117 14.54 -2.07 15.07
CA GLY A 117 15.77 -1.30 15.22
C GLY A 117 15.43 0.06 15.81
N ARG A 118 16.45 0.88 16.04
CA ARG A 118 16.31 2.22 16.61
C ARG A 118 17.14 3.23 15.85
N ILE A 119 16.58 4.43 15.72
CA ILE A 119 17.34 5.62 15.36
C ILE A 119 17.77 6.30 16.65
N ILE A 120 19.07 6.46 16.82
CA ILE A 120 19.68 7.09 18.00
C ILE A 120 20.08 8.51 17.61
N VAL A 121 19.35 9.50 18.14
CA VAL A 121 19.62 10.92 17.93
C VAL A 121 20.44 11.45 19.11
N THR A 122 21.63 11.96 18.84
CA THR A 122 22.57 12.47 19.85
C THR A 122 22.78 13.96 19.66
N THR A 123 22.85 14.72 20.76
CA THR A 123 23.16 16.15 20.75
C THR A 123 24.46 16.45 21.49
N ASP A 124 25.05 17.62 21.24
CA ASP A 124 26.22 18.14 21.96
C ASP A 124 25.89 18.82 23.30
N ALA A 125 24.62 19.17 23.52
CA ALA A 125 24.15 19.79 24.75
C ALA A 125 23.99 18.78 25.90
N GLU A 126 24.53 19.10 27.07
CA GLU A 126 24.44 18.27 28.28
C GLU A 126 22.98 18.14 28.74
N GLY A 127 22.56 16.90 29.05
CA GLY A 127 21.21 16.61 29.56
C GLY A 127 20.10 16.58 28.49
N ILE A 128 20.45 16.71 27.21
CA ILE A 128 19.51 16.58 26.09
C ILE A 128 19.87 15.31 25.31
N GLY A 129 18.93 14.38 25.24
CA GLY A 129 19.15 13.07 24.62
C GLY A 129 20.17 12.18 25.36
N PRO A 130 20.63 11.10 24.70
CA PRO A 130 20.20 10.66 23.38
C PRO A 130 18.70 10.30 23.34
N PHE A 131 18.07 10.51 22.20
CA PHE A 131 16.71 10.07 21.94
C PHE A 131 16.75 8.77 21.15
N GLU A 132 15.93 7.80 21.53
CA GLU A 132 15.78 6.54 20.82
C GLU A 132 14.41 6.51 20.17
N ILE A 133 14.38 6.41 18.85
CA ILE A 133 13.13 6.30 18.08
C ILE A 133 13.04 4.86 17.58
N PRO A 134 12.10 4.05 18.08
CA PRO A 134 11.88 2.71 17.58
C PRO A 134 11.47 2.74 16.11
N VAL A 135 11.97 1.79 15.33
CA VAL A 135 11.50 1.53 13.97
C VAL A 135 11.23 0.03 13.86
N THR A 136 9.98 -0.31 13.57
CA THR A 136 9.54 -1.69 13.34
C THR A 136 9.25 -1.85 11.87
N GLN A 137 9.81 -2.90 11.28
CA GLN A 137 9.41 -3.38 9.97
C GLN A 137 8.61 -4.67 10.14
N GLU A 138 7.41 -4.69 9.61
CA GLU A 138 6.51 -5.84 9.69
C GLU A 138 7.12 -7.11 9.07
N GLY A 139 6.64 -8.26 9.52
CA GLY A 139 6.98 -9.55 8.93
C GLY A 139 6.33 -9.73 7.56
N LYS A 140 6.97 -10.52 6.70
CA LYS A 140 6.37 -10.97 5.44
C LYS A 140 5.06 -11.69 5.72
N PRO A 141 3.91 -11.19 5.22
CA PRO A 141 2.65 -11.89 5.38
C PRO A 141 2.68 -13.21 4.62
N ASP A 142 1.92 -14.19 5.09
CA ASP A 142 1.68 -15.42 4.34
C ASP A 142 0.76 -15.10 3.16
N PHE A 143 1.27 -15.28 1.96
CA PHE A 143 0.52 -15.13 0.72
C PHE A 143 0.76 -16.32 -0.21
N GLN A 144 -0.18 -16.51 -1.12
CA GLN A 144 -0.33 -17.66 -2.00
C GLN A 144 0.15 -17.38 -3.43
N SER A 145 0.19 -16.10 -3.82
CA SER A 145 0.74 -15.70 -5.12
C SER A 145 2.26 -15.94 -5.18
N THR A 146 2.71 -16.27 -6.38
CA THR A 146 4.14 -16.40 -6.71
C THR A 146 4.64 -15.26 -7.58
N ILE A 147 3.74 -14.55 -8.25
CA ILE A 147 4.05 -13.34 -9.02
C ILE A 147 4.12 -12.15 -8.08
N LEU A 148 5.25 -11.45 -8.11
CA LEU A 148 5.59 -10.35 -7.20
C LEU A 148 5.84 -9.04 -7.95
N GLU A 149 5.01 -8.78 -8.96
CA GLU A 149 5.03 -7.57 -9.77
C GLU A 149 3.63 -7.27 -10.32
N ASP A 150 3.42 -6.03 -10.74
CA ASP A 150 2.17 -5.63 -11.39
C ASP A 150 2.02 -6.31 -12.74
N MET A 151 0.80 -6.72 -13.06
CA MET A 151 0.45 -7.46 -14.26
C MET A 151 -0.62 -6.76 -15.09
N GLU A 152 -0.43 -6.75 -16.41
CA GLU A 152 -1.45 -6.33 -17.38
C GLU A 152 -1.81 -7.51 -18.30
N LEU A 153 -3.03 -8.02 -18.14
CA LEU A 153 -3.58 -9.17 -18.86
C LEU A 153 -4.10 -8.71 -20.23
N THR A 154 -3.21 -8.73 -21.22
CA THR A 154 -3.50 -8.29 -22.60
C THR A 154 -3.78 -9.44 -23.57
N THR A 155 -3.63 -10.69 -23.11
CA THR A 155 -3.63 -11.89 -23.96
C THR A 155 -4.93 -12.69 -23.89
N LEU A 156 -5.90 -12.28 -23.07
CA LEU A 156 -7.16 -13.02 -22.86
C LEU A 156 -8.09 -12.82 -24.08
N THR A 157 -8.37 -13.88 -24.82
CA THR A 157 -9.11 -13.80 -26.10
C THR A 157 -10.42 -14.55 -26.12
N HIS A 158 -10.64 -15.49 -25.20
CA HIS A 158 -11.90 -16.23 -25.11
C HIS A 158 -12.24 -16.56 -23.66
N CYS A 159 -13.52 -16.86 -23.40
CA CYS A 159 -14.01 -17.15 -22.06
C CYS A 159 -14.93 -18.37 -22.06
N TYR A 160 -14.57 -19.39 -21.29
CA TYR A 160 -15.46 -20.50 -20.94
C TYR A 160 -16.20 -20.12 -19.66
N THR A 161 -17.54 -20.10 -19.72
CA THR A 161 -18.38 -19.70 -18.59
C THR A 161 -19.25 -20.86 -18.13
N ASN A 162 -18.97 -21.37 -16.94
CA ASN A 162 -19.90 -22.27 -16.24
C ASN A 162 -20.87 -21.41 -15.41
N LEU A 163 -22.16 -21.69 -15.47
CA LEU A 163 -23.16 -20.97 -14.69
C LEU A 163 -24.24 -21.88 -14.15
N GLN A 164 -24.82 -21.50 -13.01
CA GLN A 164 -25.80 -22.29 -12.28
C GLN A 164 -27.05 -21.45 -12.05
N PRO A 165 -27.97 -21.37 -13.03
CA PRO A 165 -29.26 -20.72 -12.83
C PRO A 165 -30.14 -21.51 -11.84
N ASN A 166 -31.14 -20.86 -11.24
CA ASN A 166 -32.15 -21.53 -10.43
C ASN A 166 -33.09 -22.36 -11.31
N CYS A 167 -33.53 -23.50 -10.79
CA CYS A 167 -34.47 -24.41 -11.43
C CYS A 167 -35.29 -25.15 -10.36
N ASP A 168 -36.20 -26.03 -10.77
CA ASP A 168 -37.15 -26.69 -9.85
C ASP A 168 -36.47 -27.44 -8.68
N TRP A 169 -35.24 -27.92 -8.87
CA TRP A 169 -34.47 -28.65 -7.86
C TRP A 169 -33.39 -27.80 -7.17
N ARG A 170 -33.17 -26.55 -7.64
CA ARG A 170 -32.18 -25.60 -7.10
C ARG A 170 -32.79 -24.21 -6.99
N ASP A 171 -32.99 -23.74 -5.77
CA ASP A 171 -33.44 -22.37 -5.48
C ASP A 171 -32.46 -21.71 -4.50
N LYS A 172 -31.45 -21.03 -5.04
CA LYS A 172 -30.46 -20.27 -4.26
C LYS A 172 -30.72 -18.77 -4.39
N PRO A 173 -30.31 -17.96 -3.39
CA PRO A 173 -30.47 -16.51 -3.44
C PRO A 173 -29.51 -15.81 -4.41
N PHE A 174 -28.81 -16.56 -5.28
CA PHE A 174 -27.88 -16.06 -6.28
C PHE A 174 -27.73 -17.05 -7.45
N THR A 175 -27.28 -16.53 -8.59
CA THR A 175 -26.71 -17.35 -9.66
C THR A 175 -25.20 -17.37 -9.50
N TRP A 176 -24.63 -18.57 -9.50
CA TRP A 176 -23.18 -18.75 -9.46
C TRP A 176 -22.61 -18.75 -10.86
N TRP A 177 -21.49 -18.07 -11.04
CA TRP A 177 -20.75 -17.98 -12.29
C TRP A 177 -19.29 -18.32 -12.03
N GLU A 178 -18.73 -19.12 -12.91
CA GLU A 178 -17.29 -19.35 -13.01
C GLU A 178 -16.86 -18.98 -14.43
N LEU A 179 -16.21 -17.83 -14.55
CA LEU A 179 -15.70 -17.28 -15.80
C LEU A 179 -14.23 -17.68 -15.93
N ARG A 180 -13.85 -18.33 -17.02
CA ARG A 180 -12.46 -18.74 -17.30
C ARG A 180 -12.00 -18.03 -18.56
N PHE A 181 -11.41 -16.86 -18.38
CA PHE A 181 -10.77 -16.13 -19.47
C PHE A 181 -9.42 -16.76 -19.78
N MET A 182 -9.13 -17.00 -21.05
CA MET A 182 -7.95 -17.74 -21.50
C MET A 182 -7.31 -17.06 -22.71
N SER A 183 -6.00 -17.21 -22.84
CA SER A 183 -5.27 -16.83 -24.06
C SER A 183 -5.52 -17.79 -25.22
N GLU A 184 -5.30 -17.34 -26.45
CA GLU A 184 -5.51 -18.14 -27.68
C GLU A 184 -4.76 -19.49 -27.67
N GLY A 185 -3.59 -19.56 -27.05
CA GLY A 185 -2.78 -20.78 -26.94
C GLY A 185 -3.30 -21.81 -25.93
N LEU A 186 -4.39 -21.51 -25.23
CA LEU A 186 -5.02 -22.36 -24.21
C LEU A 186 -6.38 -22.84 -24.67
N THR A 187 -6.77 -24.05 -24.25
CA THR A 187 -8.12 -24.57 -24.43
C THR A 187 -8.51 -25.40 -23.22
N PHE A 188 -9.76 -25.28 -22.78
CA PHE A 188 -10.33 -26.14 -21.74
C PHE A 188 -11.15 -27.28 -22.38
N GLU A 189 -10.83 -28.53 -22.03
CA GLU A 189 -11.59 -29.69 -22.48
C GLU A 189 -12.41 -30.28 -21.33
N ASN A 190 -13.71 -29.98 -21.30
CA ASN A 190 -14.59 -30.37 -20.19
C ASN A 190 -14.67 -31.90 -19.98
N SER A 191 -14.62 -32.69 -21.05
CA SER A 191 -14.64 -34.16 -20.97
C SER A 191 -13.45 -34.76 -20.20
N LYS A 192 -12.33 -34.03 -20.14
CA LYS A 192 -11.11 -34.42 -19.42
C LYS A 192 -10.93 -33.64 -18.11
N GLY A 193 -11.68 -32.56 -17.91
CA GLY A 193 -11.51 -31.65 -16.78
C GLY A 193 -10.11 -31.04 -16.75
N ALA A 194 -9.54 -30.69 -17.90
CA ALA A 194 -8.15 -30.25 -18.01
C ALA A 194 -7.97 -29.14 -19.07
N TYR A 195 -6.88 -28.39 -18.91
CA TYR A 195 -6.44 -27.35 -19.84
C TYR A 195 -5.30 -27.90 -20.69
N PHE A 196 -5.25 -27.49 -21.96
CA PHE A 196 -4.24 -27.89 -22.92
C PHE A 196 -3.64 -26.66 -23.60
N GLY A 197 -2.33 -26.73 -23.90
CA GLY A 197 -1.54 -25.70 -24.52
C GLY A 197 -0.76 -24.84 -23.53
N THR A 198 -0.45 -23.62 -23.96
CA THR A 198 0.40 -22.66 -23.26
C THR A 198 -0.23 -21.27 -23.32
N GLY A 199 -0.33 -20.60 -22.18
CA GLY A 199 -0.86 -19.23 -22.11
C GLY A 199 -1.27 -18.81 -20.72
N ASP A 200 -2.10 -17.77 -20.66
CA ASP A 200 -2.64 -17.18 -19.44
C ASP A 200 -4.09 -17.62 -19.20
N ARG A 201 -4.44 -17.84 -17.93
CA ARG A 201 -5.83 -18.03 -17.51
C ARG A 201 -6.17 -17.14 -16.32
N LEU A 202 -7.27 -16.41 -16.42
CA LEU A 202 -7.94 -15.74 -15.29
C LEU A 202 -9.27 -16.45 -15.02
N THR A 203 -9.36 -17.12 -13.86
CA THR A 203 -10.61 -17.68 -13.35
C THR A 203 -11.25 -16.70 -12.39
N ILE A 204 -12.52 -16.36 -12.61
CA ILE A 204 -13.33 -15.50 -11.73
C ILE A 204 -14.54 -16.30 -11.27
N GLU A 205 -14.63 -16.52 -9.98
CA GLU A 205 -15.81 -17.08 -9.34
C GLU A 205 -16.64 -15.95 -8.72
N MET A 206 -17.92 -15.87 -9.07
CA MET A 206 -18.77 -14.76 -8.66
C MET A 206 -20.23 -15.13 -8.50
N ALA A 207 -20.96 -14.28 -7.78
CA ALA A 207 -22.39 -14.37 -7.59
C ALA A 207 -23.09 -13.13 -8.16
N THR A 208 -24.24 -13.33 -8.79
CA THR A 208 -25.16 -12.26 -9.21
C THR A 208 -26.52 -12.44 -8.54
N GLU A 209 -27.44 -11.49 -8.76
CA GLU A 209 -28.85 -11.73 -8.46
C GLU A 209 -29.33 -13.05 -9.12
N PRO A 210 -30.25 -13.78 -8.46
CA PRO A 210 -30.68 -15.09 -8.93
C PRO A 210 -31.43 -15.00 -10.26
N ILE A 211 -30.93 -15.75 -11.24
CA ILE A 211 -31.48 -15.94 -12.58
C ILE A 211 -32.06 -17.35 -12.63
N TRP A 212 -33.31 -17.46 -13.05
CA TRP A 212 -33.98 -18.73 -13.26
C TRP A 212 -33.76 -19.25 -14.68
N VAL A 213 -33.81 -20.57 -14.83
CA VAL A 213 -33.81 -21.21 -16.13
C VAL A 213 -34.91 -20.63 -17.02
N ASN A 214 -34.60 -20.50 -18.31
CA ASN A 214 -35.55 -20.07 -19.32
C ASN A 214 -35.57 -21.03 -20.51
N ASP A 215 -36.64 -20.95 -21.30
CA ASP A 215 -36.89 -21.86 -22.42
C ASP A 215 -35.85 -21.70 -23.55
N ASP A 216 -35.30 -20.50 -23.71
CA ASP A 216 -34.33 -20.16 -24.76
C ASP A 216 -32.89 -20.58 -24.39
N ARG A 217 -32.66 -20.92 -23.11
CA ARG A 217 -31.34 -21.19 -22.52
C ARG A 217 -30.32 -20.08 -22.75
N GLU A 218 -30.81 -18.85 -22.90
CA GLU A 218 -29.99 -17.66 -23.05
C GLU A 218 -29.81 -16.99 -21.69
N TYR A 219 -28.57 -16.84 -21.25
CA TYR A 219 -28.22 -16.21 -19.99
C TYR A 219 -27.19 -15.12 -20.25
N TYR A 220 -27.30 -14.01 -19.53
CA TYR A 220 -26.39 -12.88 -19.69
C TYR A 220 -25.81 -12.54 -18.32
N LEU A 221 -24.49 -12.33 -18.28
CA LEU A 221 -23.85 -11.77 -17.11
C LEU A 221 -24.37 -10.32 -16.95
N PRO A 222 -25.00 -9.96 -15.83
CA PRO A 222 -25.56 -8.62 -15.68
C PRO A 222 -24.47 -7.55 -15.75
N GLU A 223 -24.77 -6.43 -16.40
CA GLU A 223 -23.88 -5.28 -16.45
C GLU A 223 -23.73 -4.63 -15.06
N GLY A 224 -22.56 -4.06 -14.80
CA GLY A 224 -22.28 -3.39 -13.53
C GLY A 224 -20.86 -3.58 -13.04
N THR A 225 -20.57 -3.07 -11.85
CA THR A 225 -19.28 -3.23 -11.18
C THR A 225 -19.42 -4.22 -10.03
N TYR A 226 -18.57 -5.24 -10.05
CA TYR A 226 -18.49 -6.29 -9.04
C TYR A 226 -17.20 -6.13 -8.25
N THR A 227 -17.32 -6.10 -6.92
CA THR A 227 -16.17 -5.98 -6.01
C THR A 227 -15.77 -7.36 -5.49
N VAL A 228 -14.46 -7.57 -5.33
CA VAL A 228 -13.91 -8.75 -4.66
C VAL A 228 -14.25 -8.72 -3.17
N ARG A 229 -14.67 -9.86 -2.64
CA ARG A 229 -15.13 -10.05 -1.26
C ARG A 229 -14.44 -11.28 -0.67
N PRO A 230 -14.48 -11.48 0.67
CA PRO A 230 -13.96 -12.71 1.28
C PRO A 230 -14.45 -13.96 0.57
N ASN A 231 -13.57 -14.96 0.42
CA ASN A 231 -13.85 -16.17 -0.34
C ASN A 231 -15.19 -16.81 0.04
N PHE A 232 -16.01 -17.08 -0.96
CA PHE A 232 -17.26 -17.84 -0.89
C PHE A 232 -17.33 -18.84 -2.05
N SER A 233 -18.26 -19.79 -1.97
CA SER A 233 -18.36 -20.87 -2.96
C SER A 233 -19.79 -21.09 -3.43
N TYR A 234 -19.96 -21.92 -4.46
CA TYR A 234 -21.25 -22.43 -4.90
C TYR A 234 -22.11 -23.00 -3.76
N ASP A 235 -21.49 -23.64 -2.76
CA ASP A 235 -22.20 -24.29 -1.65
C ASP A 235 -22.83 -23.30 -0.67
N THR A 236 -22.52 -22.01 -0.79
CA THR A 236 -23.10 -20.94 0.04
C THR A 236 -24.63 -20.98 0.01
N THR A 237 -25.24 -20.91 1.18
CA THR A 237 -26.71 -20.93 1.35
C THR A 237 -27.28 -19.58 1.75
N GLU A 238 -26.42 -18.67 2.18
CA GLU A 238 -26.82 -17.32 2.60
C GLU A 238 -26.98 -16.41 1.37
N ALA A 239 -27.80 -15.38 1.51
CA ALA A 239 -27.89 -14.34 0.50
C ALA A 239 -26.56 -13.62 0.38
N LEU A 240 -25.99 -13.62 -0.82
CA LEU A 240 -24.79 -12.87 -1.16
C LEU A 240 -25.21 -11.63 -1.92
N GLU A 241 -24.67 -10.48 -1.53
CA GLU A 241 -24.68 -9.36 -2.45
C GLU A 241 -23.83 -9.72 -3.68
N PRO A 242 -24.23 -9.26 -4.88
CA PRO A 242 -23.45 -9.49 -6.09
C PRO A 242 -21.98 -9.09 -5.91
N GLY A 243 -21.08 -9.94 -6.37
CA GLY A 243 -19.65 -9.75 -6.15
C GLY A 243 -18.82 -10.96 -6.51
N ILE A 244 -17.50 -10.80 -6.34
CA ILE A 244 -16.49 -11.77 -6.75
C ILE A 244 -15.90 -12.42 -5.50
N SER A 245 -15.71 -13.74 -5.56
CA SER A 245 -15.08 -14.51 -4.51
C SER A 245 -13.56 -14.35 -4.56
N ALA A 246 -12.94 -13.88 -3.47
CA ALA A 246 -11.49 -13.83 -3.35
C ALA A 246 -10.85 -15.21 -3.52
N GLY A 247 -9.66 -15.26 -4.11
CA GLY A 247 -8.87 -16.48 -4.28
C GLY A 247 -8.50 -17.10 -2.94
N ALA A 248 -8.67 -18.43 -2.85
CA ALA A 248 -8.15 -19.26 -1.78
C ALA A 248 -7.66 -20.59 -2.33
N PHE A 249 -6.64 -21.19 -1.71
CA PHE A 249 -6.21 -22.54 -2.07
C PHE A 249 -7.36 -23.54 -1.88
N GLY A 250 -7.67 -24.26 -2.96
CA GLY A 250 -8.60 -25.38 -2.96
C GLY A 250 -7.89 -26.71 -3.21
N TYR A 251 -8.59 -27.82 -2.95
CA TYR A 251 -8.07 -29.18 -3.20
C TYR A 251 -7.65 -29.41 -4.66
N SER A 252 -8.38 -28.80 -5.60
CA SER A 252 -8.17 -28.96 -7.04
C SER A 252 -7.27 -27.88 -7.66
N HIS A 253 -6.66 -27.03 -6.83
CA HIS A 253 -5.71 -26.01 -7.28
C HIS A 253 -4.46 -26.67 -7.89
N PRO A 254 -3.88 -26.15 -8.98
CA PRO A 254 -4.26 -24.94 -9.73
C PRO A 254 -5.30 -25.17 -10.84
N THR A 255 -5.70 -26.41 -11.11
CA THR A 255 -6.62 -26.72 -12.23
C THR A 255 -8.01 -26.11 -12.02
N PHE A 256 -8.60 -26.28 -10.84
CA PHE A 256 -9.85 -25.65 -10.43
C PHE A 256 -9.63 -24.97 -9.08
N PRO A 257 -9.22 -23.70 -9.07
CA PRO A 257 -8.96 -22.96 -7.84
C PRO A 257 -10.28 -22.64 -7.13
N ASN A 258 -10.23 -22.38 -5.82
CA ASN A 258 -11.37 -21.77 -5.13
C ASN A 258 -11.26 -20.25 -5.28
N GLY A 259 -12.35 -19.60 -5.66
CA GLY A 259 -12.38 -18.16 -5.86
C GLY A 259 -11.64 -17.71 -7.12
N THR A 260 -11.14 -16.47 -7.07
CA THR A 260 -10.59 -15.78 -8.24
C THR A 260 -9.07 -15.83 -8.27
N TRP A 261 -8.52 -16.31 -9.39
CA TRP A 261 -7.09 -16.55 -9.58
C TRP A 261 -6.63 -16.31 -11.00
N TYR A 262 -5.44 -15.73 -11.13
CA TYR A 262 -4.63 -15.84 -12.34
C TYR A 262 -3.68 -17.05 -12.22
N VAL A 263 -3.51 -17.79 -13.32
CA VAL A 263 -2.59 -18.92 -13.44
C VAL A 263 -1.96 -18.95 -14.84
N ARG A 264 -0.63 -19.07 -14.91
CA ARG A 264 0.11 -19.42 -16.14
C ARG A 264 0.08 -20.93 -16.36
N ILE A 265 -0.12 -21.34 -17.60
CA ILE A 265 -0.07 -22.74 -18.02
C ILE A 265 0.96 -22.86 -19.15
N GLU A 266 1.83 -23.86 -19.08
CA GLU A 266 2.88 -24.15 -20.05
C GLU A 266 2.90 -25.63 -20.40
N ASP A 267 2.70 -25.95 -21.68
CA ASP A 267 2.71 -27.30 -22.24
C ASP A 267 1.85 -28.28 -21.42
N ASP A 268 0.58 -27.90 -21.19
CA ASP A 268 -0.41 -28.63 -20.38
C ASP A 268 -0.08 -28.73 -18.87
N ALA A 269 0.99 -28.07 -18.41
CA ALA A 269 1.45 -28.09 -17.02
C ALA A 269 1.33 -26.73 -16.33
N TYR A 270 1.42 -26.75 -14.99
CA TYR A 270 1.33 -25.57 -14.15
C TYR A 270 2.71 -25.27 -13.54
N PRO A 271 3.52 -24.40 -14.15
CA PRO A 271 4.90 -24.15 -13.71
C PRO A 271 4.99 -23.45 -12.35
N GLY A 272 3.88 -22.85 -11.89
CA GLY A 272 3.75 -22.25 -10.57
C GLY A 272 3.53 -20.75 -10.57
N ASP A 273 3.60 -20.07 -11.73
CA ASP A 273 3.30 -18.63 -11.82
C ASP A 273 1.79 -18.38 -11.67
N GLN A 274 1.43 -17.73 -10.58
CA GLN A 274 0.04 -17.54 -10.18
C GLN A 274 -0.14 -16.30 -9.30
N ALA A 275 -1.34 -15.74 -9.32
CA ALA A 275 -1.75 -14.68 -8.43
C ALA A 275 -3.15 -14.96 -7.84
N ALA A 276 -3.24 -15.01 -6.53
CA ALA A 276 -4.50 -15.10 -5.79
C ALA A 276 -5.10 -13.70 -5.68
N ILE A 277 -6.33 -13.49 -6.17
CA ILE A 277 -6.95 -12.16 -6.15
C ILE A 277 -7.75 -11.98 -4.87
N THR A 278 -7.41 -10.98 -4.05
CA THR A 278 -8.11 -10.74 -2.77
C THR A 278 -8.87 -9.42 -2.73
N GLU A 279 -8.57 -8.48 -3.61
CA GLU A 279 -9.20 -7.16 -3.65
C GLU A 279 -9.39 -6.67 -5.09
N GLY A 280 -10.09 -5.53 -5.22
CA GLY A 280 -10.32 -4.84 -6.49
C GLY A 280 -11.70 -5.08 -7.08
N THR A 281 -11.85 -4.74 -8.35
CA THR A 281 -13.15 -4.72 -9.04
C THR A 281 -13.09 -5.25 -10.46
N MET A 282 -14.22 -5.77 -10.93
CA MET A 282 -14.50 -6.05 -12.33
C MET A 282 -15.67 -5.18 -12.80
N THR A 283 -15.54 -4.50 -13.93
CA THR A 283 -16.63 -3.74 -14.54
C THR A 283 -17.08 -4.41 -15.83
N VAL A 284 -18.37 -4.72 -15.92
CA VAL A 284 -18.99 -5.42 -17.04
C VAL A 284 -19.91 -4.45 -17.79
N SER A 285 -19.69 -4.33 -19.09
CA SER A 285 -20.60 -3.66 -20.02
C SER A 285 -20.89 -4.55 -21.21
N ARG A 286 -22.06 -4.42 -21.82
CA ARG A 286 -22.52 -5.33 -22.88
C ARG A 286 -23.27 -4.60 -23.98
N THR A 287 -23.01 -4.97 -25.24
CA THR A 287 -23.78 -4.53 -26.41
C THR A 287 -24.21 -5.76 -27.22
N GLY A 288 -25.46 -6.19 -27.05
CA GLY A 288 -25.91 -7.45 -27.63
C GLY A 288 -25.25 -8.64 -26.94
N GLU A 289 -24.58 -9.52 -27.70
CA GLU A 289 -23.86 -10.68 -27.15
C GLU A 289 -22.40 -10.37 -26.79
N GLU A 290 -21.91 -9.20 -27.21
CA GLU A 290 -20.52 -8.78 -26.99
C GLU A 290 -20.36 -8.07 -25.65
N TYR A 291 -19.35 -8.47 -24.89
CA TYR A 291 -18.98 -7.89 -23.61
C TYR A 291 -17.69 -7.09 -23.72
N VAL A 292 -17.60 -6.02 -22.93
CA VAL A 292 -16.34 -5.39 -22.54
C VAL A 292 -16.25 -5.50 -21.03
N ILE A 293 -15.26 -6.26 -20.56
CA ILE A 293 -15.04 -6.56 -19.15
C ILE A 293 -13.66 -6.04 -18.76
N MET A 294 -13.63 -5.09 -17.83
CA MET A 294 -12.40 -4.50 -17.32
C MET A 294 -12.09 -5.07 -15.94
N PHE A 295 -10.84 -5.48 -15.73
CA PHE A 295 -10.31 -6.01 -14.47
C PHE A 295 -9.40 -4.96 -13.83
N GLU A 296 -9.66 -4.63 -12.57
CA GLU A 296 -8.85 -3.77 -11.72
C GLU A 296 -8.64 -4.50 -10.39
N PHE A 297 -7.93 -5.63 -10.42
CA PHE A 297 -7.73 -6.49 -9.27
C PHE A 297 -6.41 -6.24 -8.56
N VAL A 298 -6.31 -6.72 -7.33
CA VAL A 298 -5.10 -6.73 -6.53
C VAL A 298 -4.89 -8.14 -5.96
N SER A 299 -3.68 -8.65 -6.11
CA SER A 299 -3.26 -9.93 -5.54
C SER A 299 -3.14 -9.87 -4.02
N ASP A 300 -3.09 -11.03 -3.36
CA ASP A 300 -2.87 -11.14 -1.91
C ASP A 300 -1.51 -10.59 -1.43
N VAL A 301 -0.58 -10.31 -2.35
CA VAL A 301 0.72 -9.66 -2.09
C VAL A 301 0.69 -8.15 -2.32
N GLY A 302 -0.45 -7.62 -2.77
CA GLY A 302 -0.65 -6.19 -3.04
C GLY A 302 -0.19 -5.72 -4.42
N PHE A 303 0.09 -6.62 -5.36
CA PHE A 303 0.41 -6.24 -6.75
C PHE A 303 -0.84 -6.18 -7.61
N ALA A 304 -0.90 -5.21 -8.52
CA ALA A 304 -2.03 -5.01 -9.41
C ALA A 304 -2.13 -6.12 -10.46
N VAL A 305 -3.35 -6.58 -10.74
CA VAL A 305 -3.66 -7.51 -11.84
C VAL A 305 -4.79 -6.88 -12.65
N THR A 306 -4.43 -6.21 -13.74
CA THR A 306 -5.36 -5.41 -14.54
C THR A 306 -5.51 -5.99 -15.93
N GLY A 307 -6.55 -5.59 -16.67
CA GLY A 307 -6.71 -5.96 -18.07
C GLY A 307 -8.11 -5.72 -18.59
N THR A 308 -8.32 -6.01 -19.86
CA THR A 308 -9.62 -5.90 -20.52
C THR A 308 -9.86 -7.12 -21.38
N TYR A 309 -11.05 -7.69 -21.27
CA TYR A 309 -11.58 -8.69 -22.18
C TYR A 309 -12.67 -8.07 -23.05
N GLU A 310 -12.58 -8.27 -24.36
CA GLU A 310 -13.62 -7.91 -25.33
C GLU A 310 -14.03 -9.16 -26.11
N GLY A 311 -15.31 -9.53 -26.05
CA GLY A 311 -15.83 -10.69 -26.77
C GLY A 311 -17.10 -11.28 -26.17
N THR A 312 -17.55 -12.38 -26.77
CA THR A 312 -18.68 -13.20 -26.30
C THR A 312 -18.29 -14.17 -25.20
N LEU A 313 -19.20 -14.50 -24.29
CA LEU A 313 -19.00 -15.57 -23.30
C LEU A 313 -19.51 -16.91 -23.83
N GLU A 314 -18.68 -17.96 -23.80
CA GLU A 314 -19.10 -19.33 -24.13
C GLU A 314 -19.83 -19.94 -22.93
N LEU A 315 -21.16 -19.98 -22.97
CA LEU A 315 -21.99 -20.39 -21.84
C LEU A 315 -22.18 -21.92 -21.76
N HIS A 316 -21.95 -22.47 -20.57
CA HIS A 316 -22.18 -23.86 -20.20
C HIS A 316 -23.07 -23.91 -18.95
N PRO A 317 -24.40 -23.72 -19.11
CA PRO A 317 -25.32 -23.76 -17.97
C PRO A 317 -25.51 -25.19 -17.46
N ASP A 318 -25.46 -25.34 -16.14
CA ASP A 318 -25.75 -26.58 -15.42
C ASP A 318 -26.99 -26.35 -14.55
N ALA A 319 -28.14 -26.87 -15.00
CA ALA A 319 -29.46 -26.69 -14.39
C ALA A 319 -30.45 -27.79 -14.77
#